data_AF-A0A9X4NJC7-F1
#
_entry.id   AF-A0A9X4NJC7-F1
#
_cell.length_a   1.000
_cell.length_b   1.000
_cell.length_c   1.000
_cell.angle_alpha   90.00
_cell.angle_beta   90.00
_cell.angle_gamma   90.00
#
_symmetry.space_group_name_H-M   'P 1'
#
loop_
_entity.id
_entity.type
_entity.pdbx_description
1 polymer ?
#
loop_
_entity_poly.entity_id
_entity_poly.type
_entity_poly.pdbx_seq_one_letter_code
_entity_poly.pdbx_strand_id
1 'polypeptide(L)'
;MKRNRKMKKTMSKIIVALLLIFSVFADCITLKVNAATPNFGASIYYSFNGNNYKSIPWNSITDINLRTTSTVYVQTRLTATSDGTLTNNLWTSIINSDASGNEWFTFADYPKVAGSSELFPLLKMTYTTDGTNYSDTKPPLSNLKGVKVTLNGTLSSPESDGTSPFVTVTAPLIPKADYIINSGMINQPMFPISGQYSIFYSWSIQEWFYSMSSSMNMGQFRFLNPTVGGDVTAKYVDTDGNSISDDVVKSGNVGDAYTTEQKTIAGYTFKEVQG
;
A
#
# COMPACT_ATOMS: atom_id res chain seq x y z
N MET A 1 40.20 -2.99 -33.12
CA MET A 1 38.96 -2.27 -32.76
C MET A 1 37.74 -2.88 -33.49
N LYS A 2 37.17 -3.99 -33.00
CA LYS A 2 36.05 -4.70 -33.69
C LYS A 2 35.11 -5.50 -32.76
N ARG A 3 34.99 -5.12 -31.47
CA ARG A 3 34.18 -5.87 -30.47
C ARG A 3 32.80 -5.29 -30.14
N ASN A 4 32.48 -4.04 -30.52
CA ASN A 4 31.23 -3.37 -30.07
C ASN A 4 30.02 -3.46 -31.01
N ARG A 5 30.17 -3.98 -32.24
CA ARG A 5 29.02 -4.11 -33.16
C ARG A 5 28.20 -5.39 -32.92
N LYS A 6 28.82 -6.43 -32.32
CA LYS A 6 28.12 -7.65 -31.91
C LYS A 6 27.24 -7.40 -30.68
N MET A 7 27.78 -6.80 -29.60
CA MET A 7 27.02 -6.50 -28.36
C MET A 7 25.77 -5.65 -28.56
N LYS A 8 25.83 -4.57 -29.38
CA LYS A 8 24.61 -3.77 -29.66
C LYS A 8 23.55 -4.55 -30.45
N LYS A 9 23.96 -5.44 -31.36
CA LYS A 9 23.02 -6.34 -32.06
C LYS A 9 22.49 -7.45 -31.15
N THR A 10 23.26 -7.96 -30.19
CA THR A 10 22.78 -8.96 -29.21
C THR A 10 21.87 -8.34 -28.15
N MET A 11 22.19 -7.15 -27.63
CA MET A 11 21.30 -6.42 -26.69
C MET A 11 20.00 -6.00 -27.36
N SER A 12 20.04 -5.54 -28.61
CA SER A 12 18.83 -5.23 -29.37
C SER A 12 18.01 -6.48 -29.68
N LYS A 13 18.65 -7.64 -29.92
CA LYS A 13 17.96 -8.93 -30.07
C LYS A 13 17.43 -9.49 -28.75
N ILE A 14 18.07 -9.21 -27.61
CA ILE A 14 17.61 -9.61 -26.27
C ILE A 14 16.42 -8.74 -25.85
N ILE A 15 16.44 -7.43 -26.13
CA ILE A 15 15.32 -6.52 -25.85
C ILE A 15 14.15 -6.81 -26.80
N VAL A 16 14.41 -7.10 -28.08
CA VAL A 16 13.37 -7.57 -29.01
C VAL A 16 12.90 -8.99 -28.67
N ALA A 17 13.76 -9.87 -28.15
CA ALA A 17 13.33 -11.17 -27.61
C ALA A 17 12.55 -11.02 -26.29
N LEU A 18 12.82 -10.02 -25.45
CA LEU A 18 12.04 -9.70 -24.25
C LEU A 18 10.68 -9.06 -24.60
N LEU A 19 10.63 -8.20 -25.61
CA LEU A 19 9.38 -7.66 -26.16
C LEU A 19 8.58 -8.71 -26.95
N LEU A 20 9.26 -9.63 -27.63
CA LEU A 20 8.64 -10.82 -28.24
C LEU A 20 8.29 -11.88 -27.19
N ILE A 21 8.93 -11.92 -26.02
CA ILE A 21 8.44 -12.68 -24.86
C ILE A 21 7.18 -12.00 -24.34
N PHE A 22 7.08 -10.67 -24.30
CA PHE A 22 5.81 -10.00 -24.01
C PHE A 22 4.69 -10.31 -25.04
N SER A 23 5.00 -10.60 -26.32
CA SER A 23 3.99 -11.00 -27.32
C SER A 23 3.81 -12.52 -27.51
N VAL A 24 4.83 -13.33 -27.23
CA VAL A 24 4.77 -14.81 -27.30
C VAL A 24 4.31 -15.39 -25.95
N PHE A 25 4.36 -14.63 -24.85
CA PHE A 25 3.57 -14.95 -23.65
C PHE A 25 2.10 -14.57 -23.81
N ALA A 26 1.70 -13.81 -24.85
CA ALA A 26 0.29 -13.69 -25.22
C ALA A 26 -0.17 -14.88 -26.08
N ASP A 27 0.68 -15.39 -26.99
CA ASP A 27 0.30 -16.44 -27.97
C ASP A 27 0.77 -17.88 -27.67
N CYS A 28 1.68 -18.11 -26.72
CA CYS A 28 2.04 -19.47 -26.29
C CYS A 28 1.14 -19.98 -25.13
N ILE A 29 0.37 -19.09 -24.51
CA ILE A 29 -0.70 -19.43 -23.55
C ILE A 29 -1.92 -20.05 -24.26
N THR A 30 -2.02 -19.94 -25.59
CA THR A 30 -3.18 -20.43 -26.35
C THR A 30 -3.11 -21.88 -26.80
N LEU A 31 -2.02 -22.63 -26.53
CA LEU A 31 -1.96 -24.07 -26.85
C LEU A 31 -1.41 -24.92 -25.69
N LYS A 32 -2.36 -25.55 -24.98
CA LYS A 32 -2.22 -26.70 -24.05
C LYS A 32 -1.77 -26.48 -22.62
N VAL A 33 -1.60 -25.24 -22.17
CA VAL A 33 -1.75 -24.90 -20.75
C VAL A 33 -2.54 -23.60 -20.72
N ASN A 34 -3.83 -23.66 -20.39
CA ASN A 34 -4.68 -22.50 -20.11
C ASN A 34 -4.22 -21.81 -18.81
N ALA A 35 -2.93 -21.50 -18.70
CA ALA A 35 -2.39 -20.66 -17.66
C ALA A 35 -2.79 -19.23 -18.03
N ALA A 36 -3.99 -18.86 -17.60
CA ALA A 36 -4.40 -17.50 -17.40
C ALA A 36 -3.19 -16.64 -17.04
N THR A 37 -2.93 -15.58 -17.82
CA THR A 37 -2.10 -14.48 -17.34
C THR A 37 -2.70 -14.07 -15.99
N PRO A 38 -2.00 -14.29 -14.86
CA PRO A 38 -2.54 -13.89 -13.58
C PRO A 38 -2.61 -12.37 -13.63
N ASN A 39 -3.79 -11.79 -13.42
CA ASN A 39 -3.86 -10.37 -13.08
C ASN A 39 -2.99 -10.15 -11.84
N PHE A 40 -1.81 -9.59 -12.04
CA PHE A 40 -0.83 -9.31 -10.99
C PHE A 40 -1.46 -8.37 -9.95
N GLY A 41 -1.55 -8.79 -8.69
CA GLY A 41 -2.00 -7.89 -7.63
C GLY A 41 -2.52 -8.56 -6.36
N ALA A 42 -1.62 -9.11 -5.54
CA ALA A 42 -1.82 -9.01 -4.09
C ALA A 42 -1.44 -7.58 -3.69
N SER A 43 -2.24 -6.60 -4.12
CA SER A 43 -2.04 -5.21 -3.71
C SER A 43 -2.34 -5.16 -2.22
N ILE A 44 -1.33 -4.94 -1.40
CA ILE A 44 -1.61 -4.37 -0.09
C ILE A 44 -2.23 -3.01 -0.38
N TYR A 45 -3.47 -2.85 0.06
CA TYR A 45 -4.16 -1.58 0.04
C TYR A 45 -4.10 -0.96 1.42
N TYR A 46 -4.14 0.36 1.46
CA TYR A 46 -4.19 1.10 2.71
C TYR A 46 -5.26 2.18 2.68
N SER A 47 -5.69 2.57 3.88
CA SER A 47 -6.53 3.74 4.11
C SER A 47 -6.22 4.35 5.47
N PHE A 48 -6.29 5.67 5.60
CA PHE A 48 -6.16 6.37 6.89
C PHE A 48 -7.50 6.67 7.56
N ASN A 49 -8.63 6.38 6.89
CA ASN A 49 -9.97 6.64 7.41
C ASN A 49 -10.90 5.41 7.34
N GLY A 50 -10.37 4.25 6.96
CA GLY A 50 -11.13 3.01 6.80
C GLY A 50 -11.98 2.94 5.52
N ASN A 51 -11.90 3.96 4.66
CA ASN A 51 -12.62 4.06 3.39
C ASN A 51 -11.66 4.33 2.22
N ASN A 52 -12.12 4.15 0.98
CA ASN A 52 -11.36 4.50 -0.24
C ASN A 52 -9.92 3.94 -0.27
N TYR A 53 -9.81 2.62 -0.11
CA TYR A 53 -8.54 1.91 -0.08
C TYR A 53 -7.73 2.12 -1.35
N LYS A 54 -6.44 2.46 -1.19
CA LYS A 54 -5.50 2.72 -2.29
C LYS A 54 -4.43 1.65 -2.31
N SER A 55 -4.06 1.18 -3.51
CA SER A 55 -2.85 0.37 -3.65
C SER A 55 -1.63 1.26 -3.43
N ILE A 56 -0.53 0.67 -2.95
CA ILE A 56 0.76 1.36 -2.89
C ILE A 56 1.49 1.12 -4.22
N PRO A 57 1.69 2.14 -5.07
CA PRO A 57 2.36 1.95 -6.35
C PRO A 57 3.80 1.44 -6.17
N TRP A 58 4.29 0.71 -7.16
CA TRP A 58 5.70 0.33 -7.24
C TRP A 58 6.60 1.57 -7.23
N ASN A 59 7.77 1.46 -6.60
CA ASN A 59 8.75 2.54 -6.49
C ASN A 59 8.18 3.83 -5.89
N SER A 60 7.16 3.72 -5.04
CA SER A 60 6.54 4.87 -4.36
C SER A 60 6.66 4.73 -2.83
N ILE A 61 6.62 5.89 -2.17
CA ILE A 61 6.62 5.99 -0.72
C ILE A 61 5.29 6.63 -0.30
N THR A 62 4.61 5.99 0.65
CA THR A 62 3.43 6.53 1.33
C THR A 62 3.80 6.99 2.72
N ASP A 63 3.52 8.26 3.03
CA ASP A 63 3.86 8.83 4.33
C ASP A 63 2.78 8.54 5.38
N ILE A 64 3.22 8.13 6.57
CA ILE A 64 2.40 7.98 7.77
C ILE A 64 2.82 9.07 8.75
N ASN A 65 1.99 10.09 8.93
CA ASN A 65 2.26 11.15 9.90
C ASN A 65 1.84 10.68 11.30
N LEU A 66 2.82 10.46 12.17
CA LEU A 66 2.61 9.94 13.52
C LEU A 66 1.83 10.88 14.45
N ARG A 67 1.68 12.15 14.10
CA ARG A 67 0.90 13.12 14.90
C ARG A 67 -0.57 13.16 14.56
N THR A 68 -0.91 12.90 13.30
CA THR A 68 -2.29 13.03 12.80
C THR A 68 -2.93 11.68 12.47
N THR A 69 -2.13 10.64 12.25
CA THR A 69 -2.63 9.31 11.90
C THR A 69 -2.93 8.52 13.17
N SER A 70 -4.21 8.40 13.51
CA SER A 70 -4.66 7.56 14.62
C SER A 70 -4.72 6.07 14.25
N THR A 71 -5.06 5.75 13.01
CA THR A 71 -5.19 4.36 12.53
C THR A 71 -4.86 4.27 11.05
N VAL A 72 -4.11 3.23 10.70
CA VAL A 72 -3.85 2.79 9.33
C VAL A 72 -4.62 1.49 9.11
N TYR A 73 -5.51 1.47 8.14
CA TYR A 73 -6.23 0.28 7.74
C TYR A 73 -5.48 -0.36 6.61
N VAL A 74 -5.02 -1.60 6.80
CA VAL A 74 -4.31 -2.36 5.78
C VAL A 74 -5.17 -3.50 5.31
N GLN A 75 -5.32 -3.62 4.00
CA GLN A 75 -6.22 -4.57 3.37
C GLN A 75 -5.46 -5.43 2.35
N THR A 76 -5.72 -6.72 2.38
CA THR A 76 -5.39 -7.63 1.28
C THR A 76 -6.66 -8.02 0.56
N ARG A 77 -6.56 -8.31 -0.74
CA ARG A 77 -7.68 -8.72 -1.58
C ARG A 77 -7.30 -9.92 -2.42
N LEU A 78 -8.13 -10.96 -2.37
CA LEU A 78 -8.14 -12.06 -3.33
C LEU A 78 -9.32 -11.81 -4.28
N THR A 79 -9.09 -11.94 -5.59
CA THR A 79 -10.13 -11.78 -6.61
C THR A 79 -10.04 -12.96 -7.58
N ALA A 80 -11.17 -13.36 -8.14
CA ALA A 80 -11.27 -14.43 -9.12
C ALA A 80 -10.22 -14.32 -10.24
N THR A 81 -9.74 -15.48 -10.71
CA THR A 81 -8.87 -15.55 -11.89
C THR A 81 -9.63 -15.12 -13.15
N SER A 82 -8.93 -14.96 -14.27
CA SER A 82 -9.54 -14.47 -15.52
C SER A 82 -10.59 -15.41 -16.11
N ASP A 83 -10.62 -16.67 -15.68
CA ASP A 83 -11.67 -17.65 -15.96
C ASP A 83 -12.90 -17.49 -15.05
N GLY A 84 -12.88 -16.52 -14.14
CA GLY A 84 -13.95 -16.24 -13.21
C GLY A 84 -13.92 -17.05 -11.92
N THR A 85 -12.94 -17.93 -11.69
CA THR A 85 -12.96 -18.83 -10.53
C THR A 85 -12.06 -18.37 -9.37
N LEU A 86 -12.47 -18.60 -8.13
CA LEU A 86 -11.59 -18.68 -6.97
C LEU A 86 -11.52 -20.14 -6.54
N THR A 87 -10.33 -20.72 -6.51
CA THR A 87 -10.13 -22.16 -6.31
C THR A 87 -9.62 -22.50 -4.91
N ASN A 88 -9.68 -23.79 -4.58
CA ASN A 88 -9.32 -24.30 -3.26
C ASN A 88 -7.85 -24.06 -2.89
N ASN A 89 -7.58 -23.92 -1.59
CA ASN A 89 -6.26 -23.69 -0.99
C ASN A 89 -5.64 -22.32 -1.27
N LEU A 90 -6.40 -21.36 -1.81
CA LEU A 90 -5.98 -19.97 -1.84
C LEU A 90 -5.99 -19.40 -0.43
N TRP A 91 -5.01 -18.56 -0.12
CA TRP A 91 -4.95 -17.90 1.18
C TRP A 91 -4.30 -16.52 1.09
N THR A 92 -4.68 -15.67 2.04
CA THR A 92 -4.06 -14.37 2.27
C THR A 92 -3.75 -14.19 3.75
N SER A 93 -2.74 -13.39 4.07
CA SER A 93 -2.34 -13.13 5.45
C SER A 93 -1.95 -11.68 5.66
N ILE A 94 -2.14 -11.20 6.89
CA ILE A 94 -1.62 -9.92 7.37
C ILE A 94 -0.90 -10.21 8.67
N ILE A 95 0.40 -9.90 8.70
CA ILE A 95 1.28 -10.07 9.85
C ILE A 95 1.87 -8.69 10.17
N ASN A 96 1.61 -8.23 11.38
CA ASN A 96 2.11 -6.95 11.89
C ASN A 96 3.58 -7.05 12.31
N SER A 97 4.46 -7.35 11.35
CA SER A 97 5.90 -7.29 11.54
C SER A 97 6.63 -7.04 10.24
N ASP A 98 7.76 -6.33 10.28
CA ASP A 98 8.66 -6.24 9.13
C ASP A 98 9.45 -7.55 8.89
N ALA A 99 10.34 -7.55 7.90
CA ALA A 99 11.19 -8.69 7.55
C ALA A 99 12.17 -9.10 8.67
N SER A 100 12.52 -8.18 9.57
CA SER A 100 13.36 -8.43 10.75
C SER A 100 12.55 -8.83 11.98
N GLY A 101 11.22 -8.89 11.87
CA GLY A 101 10.30 -9.25 12.95
C GLY A 101 9.89 -8.09 13.86
N ASN A 102 10.26 -6.85 13.54
CA ASN A 102 9.87 -5.69 14.36
C ASN A 102 8.40 -5.35 14.12
N GLU A 103 7.67 -5.05 15.18
CA GLU A 103 6.27 -4.70 15.13
C GLU A 103 6.07 -3.19 15.27
N TRP A 104 5.73 -2.52 14.18
CA TRP A 104 5.60 -1.07 14.12
C TRP A 104 4.22 -0.56 14.53
N PHE A 105 3.23 -1.44 14.58
CA PHE A 105 1.86 -1.11 14.97
C PHE A 105 1.36 -1.97 16.12
N THR A 106 0.20 -1.62 16.68
CA THR A 106 -0.68 -2.51 17.43
C THR A 106 -1.98 -2.70 16.66
N PHE A 107 -2.67 -3.83 16.83
CA PHE A 107 -4.01 -3.99 16.28
C PHE A 107 -5.01 -3.14 17.08
N ALA A 108 -5.78 -2.30 16.39
CA ALA A 108 -6.86 -1.51 17.00
C ALA A 108 -8.09 -2.38 17.31
N ASP A 109 -8.33 -3.36 16.45
CA ASP A 109 -9.41 -4.35 16.50
C ASP A 109 -8.94 -5.58 15.71
N TYR A 110 -9.65 -6.70 15.85
CA TYR A 110 -9.34 -7.89 15.08
C TYR A 110 -9.56 -7.64 13.59
N PRO A 111 -8.70 -8.21 12.72
CA PRO A 111 -8.91 -8.13 11.28
C PRO A 111 -10.27 -8.67 10.85
N LYS A 112 -10.90 -7.98 9.90
CA LYS A 112 -12.25 -8.29 9.41
C LYS A 112 -12.19 -8.84 7.99
N VAL A 113 -13.08 -9.78 7.70
CA VAL A 113 -13.27 -10.34 6.36
C VAL A 113 -14.51 -9.73 5.74
N ALA A 114 -14.41 -9.33 4.48
CA ALA A 114 -15.54 -8.83 3.70
C ALA A 114 -15.43 -9.27 2.24
N GLY A 115 -16.54 -9.25 1.50
CA GLY A 115 -16.59 -9.61 0.09
C GLY A 115 -17.82 -10.46 -0.21
N SER A 116 -17.67 -11.33 -1.20
CA SER A 116 -18.69 -12.28 -1.66
C SER A 116 -19.28 -13.12 -0.54
N SER A 117 -20.58 -12.98 -0.28
CA SER A 117 -21.24 -13.71 0.81
C SER A 117 -21.20 -15.23 0.62
N GLU A 118 -21.20 -15.70 -0.63
CA GLU A 118 -21.10 -17.12 -0.98
C GLU A 118 -19.75 -17.73 -0.56
N LEU A 119 -18.71 -16.91 -0.36
CA LEU A 119 -17.40 -17.36 0.14
C LEU A 119 -17.37 -17.57 1.65
N PHE A 120 -18.18 -16.86 2.44
CA PHE A 120 -18.06 -16.90 3.90
C PHE A 120 -18.13 -18.30 4.53
N PRO A 121 -18.98 -19.24 4.06
CA PRO A 121 -18.98 -20.62 4.55
C PRO A 121 -17.70 -21.40 4.21
N LEU A 122 -16.96 -20.99 3.18
CA LEU A 122 -15.74 -21.64 2.68
C LEU A 122 -14.46 -21.03 3.28
N LEU A 123 -14.57 -19.90 3.98
CA LEU A 123 -13.43 -19.18 4.51
C LEU A 123 -13.08 -19.63 5.93
N LYS A 124 -11.81 -19.95 6.13
CA LYS A 124 -11.24 -20.27 7.44
C LYS A 124 -10.24 -19.19 7.85
N MET A 125 -10.61 -18.38 8.85
CA MET A 125 -9.70 -17.46 9.50
C MET A 125 -8.95 -18.17 10.64
N THR A 126 -7.63 -17.98 10.67
CA THR A 126 -6.72 -18.46 11.71
C THR A 126 -5.84 -17.31 12.18
N TYR A 127 -5.35 -17.41 13.41
CA TYR A 127 -4.62 -16.37 14.12
C TYR A 127 -3.21 -16.83 14.44
N THR A 128 -2.25 -15.91 14.46
CA THR A 128 -0.88 -16.17 14.89
C THR A 128 -0.44 -15.17 15.95
N THR A 129 0.32 -15.65 16.93
CA THR A 129 0.96 -14.84 17.98
C THR A 129 2.47 -14.73 17.80
N ASP A 130 3.07 -15.51 16.89
CA ASP A 130 4.51 -15.54 16.61
C ASP A 130 4.87 -15.17 15.16
N GLY A 131 3.87 -15.16 14.27
CA GLY A 131 4.01 -14.86 12.84
C GLY A 131 4.17 -16.11 11.98
N THR A 132 4.30 -17.30 12.58
CA THR A 132 4.62 -18.55 11.88
C THR A 132 3.61 -19.65 12.14
N ASN A 133 3.17 -19.83 13.38
CA ASN A 133 2.20 -20.83 13.78
C ASN A 133 0.79 -20.23 13.82
N TYR A 134 -0.16 -20.91 13.17
CA TYR A 134 -1.54 -20.48 13.05
C TYR A 134 -2.49 -21.40 13.82
N SER A 135 -3.44 -20.80 14.52
CA SER A 135 -4.44 -21.50 15.33
C SER A 135 -5.85 -20.98 15.03
N ASP A 136 -6.84 -21.85 15.23
CA ASP A 136 -8.26 -21.49 15.17
C ASP A 136 -8.70 -20.71 16.42
N THR A 137 -7.94 -20.80 17.51
CA THR A 137 -8.22 -20.11 18.77
C THR A 137 -7.86 -18.64 18.65
N LYS A 138 -8.85 -17.77 18.81
CA LYS A 138 -8.69 -16.31 18.83
C LYS A 138 -7.89 -15.88 20.07
N PRO A 139 -6.65 -15.37 19.95
CA PRO A 139 -5.84 -14.94 21.09
C PRO A 139 -6.34 -13.58 21.61
N PRO A 140 -5.94 -13.14 22.82
CA PRO A 140 -6.11 -11.75 23.25
C PRO A 140 -5.53 -10.78 22.20
N LEU A 141 -6.20 -9.64 21.97
CA LEU A 141 -5.80 -8.70 20.92
C LEU A 141 -4.37 -8.19 21.10
N SER A 142 -3.91 -8.03 22.35
CA SER A 142 -2.54 -7.65 22.69
C SER A 142 -1.47 -8.65 22.26
N ASN A 143 -1.86 -9.92 22.08
CA ASN A 143 -0.96 -11.01 21.69
C ASN A 143 -1.08 -11.34 20.20
N LEU A 144 -2.02 -10.70 19.50
CA LEU A 144 -2.25 -10.95 18.08
C LEU A 144 -1.09 -10.35 17.27
N LYS A 145 -0.42 -11.20 16.51
CA LYS A 145 0.62 -10.78 15.55
C LYS A 145 0.12 -10.79 14.12
N GLY A 146 -0.85 -11.63 13.78
CA GLY A 146 -1.41 -11.66 12.45
C GLY A 146 -2.58 -12.61 12.28
N VAL A 147 -3.13 -12.59 11.07
CA VAL A 147 -4.20 -13.48 10.64
C VAL A 147 -3.87 -14.11 9.29
N LYS A 148 -4.39 -15.31 9.06
CA LYS A 148 -4.43 -15.97 7.77
C LYS A 148 -5.84 -16.40 7.47
N VAL A 149 -6.31 -16.08 6.27
CA VAL A 149 -7.61 -16.52 5.76
C VAL A 149 -7.35 -17.48 4.61
N THR A 150 -7.84 -18.70 4.75
CA THR A 150 -7.74 -19.78 3.74
C THR A 150 -9.11 -20.03 3.15
N LEU A 151 -9.17 -20.22 1.83
CA LEU A 151 -10.35 -20.64 1.10
C LEU A 151 -10.36 -22.17 0.94
N ASN A 152 -11.37 -22.82 1.51
CA ASN A 152 -11.56 -24.27 1.49
C ASN A 152 -12.71 -24.66 0.56
N GLY A 153 -12.57 -24.35 -0.73
CA GLY A 153 -13.58 -24.62 -1.73
C GLY A 153 -13.32 -23.88 -3.03
N THR A 154 -14.25 -24.01 -3.97
CA THR A 154 -14.19 -23.30 -5.25
C THR A 154 -15.46 -22.48 -5.42
N LEU A 155 -15.32 -21.22 -5.84
CA LEU A 155 -16.43 -20.36 -6.25
C LEU A 155 -16.21 -19.91 -7.68
N SER A 156 -17.23 -20.08 -8.53
CA SER A 156 -17.16 -19.71 -9.94
C SER A 156 -17.96 -18.44 -10.21
N SER A 157 -17.41 -17.57 -11.05
CA SER A 157 -18.11 -16.40 -11.61
C SER A 157 -19.03 -16.84 -12.75
N PRO A 158 -20.13 -16.09 -12.99
CA PRO A 158 -20.63 -15.04 -12.11
C PRO A 158 -21.24 -15.65 -10.84
N GLU A 159 -21.09 -14.93 -9.72
CA GLU A 159 -21.91 -15.17 -8.54
C GLU A 159 -23.39 -14.95 -8.87
N SER A 160 -24.28 -15.30 -7.93
CA SER A 160 -25.73 -15.09 -8.07
C SER A 160 -26.12 -13.63 -8.41
N ASP A 161 -25.28 -12.66 -8.06
CA ASP A 161 -25.46 -11.23 -8.35
C ASP A 161 -24.78 -10.73 -9.65
N GLY A 162 -24.14 -11.62 -10.41
CA GLY A 162 -23.46 -11.26 -11.66
C GLY A 162 -22.00 -10.79 -11.49
N THR A 163 -21.49 -10.71 -10.26
CA THR A 163 -20.14 -10.20 -9.97
C THR A 163 -19.07 -11.29 -9.97
N SER A 164 -17.82 -10.87 -10.10
CA SER A 164 -16.66 -11.77 -9.92
C SER A 164 -16.33 -11.92 -8.45
N PRO A 165 -16.06 -13.15 -7.98
CA PRO A 165 -15.86 -13.37 -6.56
C PRO A 165 -14.60 -12.74 -6.04
N PHE A 166 -14.70 -12.18 -4.83
CA PHE A 166 -13.59 -11.56 -4.14
C PHE A 166 -13.74 -11.69 -2.63
N VAL A 167 -12.59 -11.74 -1.96
CA VAL A 167 -12.51 -11.64 -0.50
C VAL A 167 -11.44 -10.64 -0.13
N THR A 168 -11.74 -9.84 0.89
CA THR A 168 -10.82 -8.89 1.49
C THR A 168 -10.60 -9.22 2.95
N VAL A 169 -9.37 -9.01 3.42
CA VAL A 169 -9.03 -9.06 4.84
C VAL A 169 -8.47 -7.71 5.21
N THR A 170 -9.03 -7.07 6.23
CA THR A 170 -8.65 -5.71 6.63
C THR A 170 -8.23 -5.68 8.09
N ALA A 171 -7.02 -5.21 8.37
CA ALA A 171 -6.46 -5.00 9.69
C ALA A 171 -6.41 -3.51 10.01
N PRO A 172 -7.11 -3.04 11.07
CA PRO A 172 -6.92 -1.70 11.60
C PRO A 172 -5.71 -1.69 12.55
N LEU A 173 -4.74 -0.82 12.26
CA LEU A 173 -3.43 -0.78 12.92
C LEU A 173 -3.13 0.62 13.48
N ILE A 174 -2.70 0.70 14.73
CA ILE A 174 -2.32 1.95 15.40
C ILE A 174 -0.79 2.04 15.40
N PRO A 175 -0.17 3.09 14.84
CA PRO A 175 1.28 3.26 14.90
C PRO A 175 1.79 3.33 16.34
N LYS A 176 2.83 2.56 16.68
CA LYS A 176 3.52 2.67 17.98
C LYS A 176 4.43 3.90 17.97
N ALA A 177 3.84 5.09 18.05
CA ALA A 177 4.53 6.36 17.80
C ALA A 177 5.84 6.51 18.61
N ASP A 178 5.79 6.32 19.93
CA ASP A 178 6.98 6.45 20.79
C ASP A 178 8.09 5.45 20.40
N TYR A 179 7.73 4.21 20.10
CA TYR A 179 8.68 3.19 19.66
C TYR A 179 9.32 3.57 18.31
N ILE A 180 8.51 4.01 17.34
CA ILE A 180 8.98 4.42 16.01
C ILE A 180 9.91 5.64 16.10
N ILE A 181 9.58 6.63 16.93
CA ILE A 181 10.39 7.83 17.11
C ILE A 181 11.77 7.47 17.68
N ASN A 182 11.83 6.51 18.59
CA ASN A 182 13.07 6.07 19.23
C ASN A 182 13.84 4.98 18.45
N SER A 183 13.28 4.44 17.37
CA SER A 183 13.93 3.35 16.60
C SER A 183 14.93 3.83 15.55
N GLY A 184 14.94 5.13 15.24
CA GLY A 184 15.72 5.69 14.12
C GLY A 184 15.07 5.50 12.74
N MET A 185 13.84 4.97 12.66
CA MET A 185 13.14 4.73 11.39
C MET A 185 12.33 5.94 10.86
N ILE A 186 12.40 7.09 11.53
CA ILE A 186 11.79 8.33 11.03
C ILE A 186 12.45 8.72 9.70
N ASN A 187 11.63 9.11 8.73
CA ASN A 187 12.03 9.46 7.35
C ASN A 187 12.68 8.33 6.54
N GLN A 188 12.74 7.10 7.06
CA GLN A 188 13.28 5.95 6.34
C GLN A 188 12.15 5.18 5.61
N PRO A 189 12.35 4.82 4.33
CA PRO A 189 11.41 3.97 3.63
C PRO A 189 11.47 2.53 4.16
N MET A 190 10.32 1.91 4.36
CA MET A 190 10.23 0.57 4.95
C MET A 190 8.93 -0.14 4.57
N PHE A 191 8.89 -1.44 4.84
CA PHE A 191 7.70 -2.26 4.70
C PHE A 191 7.32 -2.80 6.09
N PRO A 192 6.40 -2.14 6.81
CA PRO A 192 6.21 -2.34 8.25
C PRO A 192 5.27 -3.52 8.58
N ILE A 193 4.73 -4.18 7.57
CA ILE A 193 3.78 -5.28 7.67
C ILE A 193 4.27 -6.36 6.73
N SER A 194 4.26 -7.60 7.16
CA SER A 194 4.55 -8.75 6.31
C SER A 194 3.24 -9.47 6.03
N GLY A 195 3.21 -10.18 4.91
CA GLY A 195 2.04 -10.94 4.50
C GLY A 195 2.49 -11.85 3.40
N GLN A 196 2.41 -13.14 3.64
CA GLN A 196 2.69 -14.13 2.62
C GLN A 196 1.43 -14.33 1.77
N TYR A 197 1.65 -14.66 0.51
CA TYR A 197 0.65 -15.20 -0.39
C TYR A 197 1.27 -16.38 -1.13
N SER A 198 0.57 -17.51 -1.23
CA SER A 198 0.99 -18.59 -2.13
C SER A 198 0.06 -18.54 -3.34
N ILE A 199 0.65 -18.31 -4.52
CA ILE A 199 -0.09 -18.47 -5.77
C ILE A 199 0.19 -19.86 -6.32
N PHE A 200 1.42 -20.37 -6.22
CA PHE A 200 1.76 -21.78 -6.33
C PHE A 200 3.07 -21.99 -5.54
N TYR A 201 3.09 -22.95 -4.61
CA TYR A 201 4.24 -23.35 -3.78
C TYR A 201 4.70 -22.40 -2.66
N SER A 202 5.59 -22.94 -1.82
CA SER A 202 6.05 -22.48 -0.51
C SER A 202 7.17 -21.42 -0.54
N TRP A 203 7.13 -20.43 -1.43
CA TRP A 203 8.20 -19.41 -1.56
C TRP A 203 7.69 -17.96 -1.62
N SER A 204 8.57 -17.00 -1.27
CA SER A 204 8.32 -15.55 -1.28
C SER A 204 8.55 -14.95 -2.66
N ILE A 205 7.63 -14.09 -3.12
CA ILE A 205 7.74 -13.42 -4.42
C ILE A 205 8.77 -12.27 -4.43
N GLN A 206 9.14 -11.77 -3.25
CA GLN A 206 9.92 -10.55 -3.09
C GLN A 206 11.34 -10.79 -3.60
N GLU A 207 11.92 -11.94 -3.24
CA GLU A 207 13.25 -12.37 -3.68
C GLU A 207 13.29 -12.61 -5.20
N TRP A 208 12.22 -13.15 -5.76
CA TRP A 208 12.11 -13.38 -7.20
C TRP A 208 12.02 -12.06 -7.98
N PHE A 209 11.25 -11.06 -7.53
CA PHE A 209 11.20 -9.75 -8.19
C PHE A 209 12.54 -9.01 -8.14
N TYR A 210 13.22 -9.03 -6.98
CA TYR A 210 14.57 -8.47 -6.86
C TYR A 210 15.57 -9.14 -7.82
N SER A 211 15.40 -10.43 -8.08
CA SER A 211 16.22 -11.16 -9.06
C SER A 211 15.96 -10.77 -10.51
N MET A 212 14.77 -10.26 -10.84
CA MET A 212 14.41 -9.80 -12.19
C MET A 212 14.78 -8.35 -12.46
N SER A 213 14.73 -7.48 -11.44
CA SER A 213 15.20 -6.10 -11.55
C SER A 213 15.52 -5.52 -10.18
N SER A 214 16.79 -5.23 -9.93
CA SER A 214 17.23 -4.57 -8.69
C SER A 214 16.68 -3.14 -8.53
N SER A 215 16.12 -2.56 -9.60
CA SER A 215 15.48 -1.24 -9.58
C SER A 215 13.97 -1.27 -9.30
N MET A 216 13.34 -2.44 -9.22
CA MET A 216 11.91 -2.57 -8.89
C MET A 216 11.76 -2.84 -7.39
N ASN A 217 11.27 -1.84 -6.65
CA ASN A 217 10.90 -1.98 -5.25
C ASN A 217 9.37 -1.97 -5.10
N MET A 218 8.86 -2.83 -4.23
CA MET A 218 7.47 -2.75 -3.78
C MET A 218 7.20 -1.36 -3.18
N GLY A 219 5.95 -0.92 -3.23
CA GLY A 219 5.54 0.32 -2.56
C GLY A 219 5.86 0.27 -1.07
N GLN A 220 6.45 1.34 -0.54
CA GLN A 220 6.94 1.44 0.84
C GLN A 220 6.14 2.46 1.65
N PHE A 221 6.22 2.34 2.97
CA PHE A 221 5.80 3.39 3.89
C PHE A 221 7.00 4.17 4.42
N ARG A 222 6.76 5.38 4.90
CA ARG A 222 7.73 6.17 5.64
C ARG A 222 7.02 6.87 6.80
N PHE A 223 7.56 6.71 8.00
CA PHE A 223 7.01 7.39 9.17
C PHE A 223 7.56 8.82 9.25
N LEU A 224 6.65 9.78 9.42
CA LEU A 224 6.98 11.18 9.65
C LEU A 224 6.63 11.55 11.09
N ASN A 225 7.53 12.31 11.73
CA ASN A 225 7.25 12.98 13.00
C ASN A 225 7.55 14.48 12.83
N PRO A 226 6.72 15.21 12.05
CA PRO A 226 6.97 16.63 11.82
C PRO A 226 6.81 17.39 13.13
N THR A 227 7.65 18.38 13.42
CA THR A 227 7.46 19.24 14.58
C THR A 227 6.29 20.17 14.31
N VAL A 228 5.24 20.13 15.14
CA VAL A 228 4.08 21.02 14.97
C VAL A 228 4.57 22.46 14.98
N GLY A 229 4.23 23.19 13.91
CA GLY A 229 4.62 24.58 13.72
C GLY A 229 3.59 25.53 14.31
N GLY A 230 3.66 26.78 13.84
CA GLY A 230 2.65 27.80 14.12
C GLY A 230 1.85 28.14 12.88
N ASP A 231 0.84 28.98 13.09
CA ASP A 231 0.06 29.54 12.01
C ASP A 231 0.79 30.72 11.36
N VAL A 232 0.82 30.75 10.03
CA VAL A 232 1.17 31.94 9.25
C VAL A 232 -0.13 32.70 8.97
N THR A 233 -0.21 33.95 9.42
CA THR A 233 -1.36 34.82 9.17
C THR A 233 -0.99 35.88 8.14
N ALA A 234 -1.56 35.78 6.94
CA ALA A 234 -1.43 36.82 5.92
C ALA A 234 -2.48 37.91 6.19
N LYS A 235 -2.00 39.13 6.48
CA LYS A 235 -2.83 40.33 6.67
C LYS A 235 -2.79 41.21 5.44
N TYR A 236 -3.94 41.78 5.08
CA TYR A 236 -4.06 42.73 3.98
C TYR A 236 -4.37 44.10 4.57
N VAL A 237 -3.37 44.98 4.57
CA VAL A 237 -3.46 46.30 5.18
C VAL A 237 -3.17 47.40 4.16
N ASP A 238 -3.74 48.58 4.38
CA ASP A 238 -3.38 49.80 3.64
C ASP A 238 -2.06 50.42 4.16
N THR A 239 -1.67 51.58 3.60
CA THR A 239 -0.46 52.30 4.00
C THR A 239 -0.50 52.87 5.41
N ASP A 240 -1.70 53.00 6.00
CA ASP A 240 -1.93 53.51 7.34
C ASP A 240 -2.06 52.37 8.36
N GLY A 241 -1.99 51.11 7.91
CA GLY A 241 -2.07 49.91 8.73
C GLY A 241 -3.49 49.39 8.99
N ASN A 242 -4.52 49.95 8.32
CA ASN A 242 -5.90 49.49 8.47
C ASN A 242 -6.12 48.19 7.69
N SER A 243 -6.84 47.24 8.28
CA SER A 243 -7.24 46.01 7.57
C SER A 243 -8.24 46.33 6.47
N ILE A 244 -7.96 45.84 5.27
CA ILE A 244 -8.77 46.05 4.05
C ILE A 244 -9.31 44.74 3.48
N SER A 245 -8.98 43.61 4.10
CA SER A 245 -9.54 42.28 3.80
C SER A 245 -9.31 41.36 4.98
N ASP A 246 -10.15 40.32 5.09
CA ASP A 246 -9.99 39.28 6.10
C ASP A 246 -8.61 38.61 6.03
N ASP A 247 -8.07 38.36 7.23
CA ASP A 247 -6.84 37.62 7.44
C ASP A 247 -6.97 36.19 6.87
N VAL A 248 -5.89 35.72 6.23
CA VAL A 248 -5.81 34.35 5.73
C VAL A 248 -4.81 33.58 6.58
N VAL A 249 -5.31 32.62 7.34
CA VAL A 249 -4.51 31.77 8.21
C VAL A 249 -4.11 30.49 7.49
N LYS A 250 -2.82 30.16 7.51
CA LYS A 250 -2.24 28.92 6.99
C LYS A 250 -1.48 28.21 8.12
N SER A 251 -2.03 27.09 8.58
CA SER A 251 -1.35 26.22 9.54
C SER A 251 -0.36 25.30 8.83
N GLY A 252 0.81 25.06 9.44
CA GLY A 252 1.83 24.16 8.92
C GLY A 252 2.76 23.63 10.00
N ASN A 253 3.61 22.67 9.65
CA ASN A 253 4.66 22.19 10.54
C ASN A 253 5.93 23.04 10.40
N VAL A 254 6.81 22.96 11.40
CA VAL A 254 8.12 23.60 11.31
C VAL A 254 8.89 23.02 10.12
N GLY A 255 9.34 23.90 9.22
CA GLY A 255 10.09 23.53 8.02
C GLY A 255 9.22 23.25 6.79
N ASP A 256 7.89 23.24 6.92
CA ASP A 256 6.99 23.21 5.76
C ASP A 256 7.12 24.52 4.99
N ALA A 257 7.17 24.43 3.65
CA ALA A 257 7.03 25.61 2.81
C ALA A 257 5.59 26.12 2.87
N TYR A 258 5.41 27.44 2.88
CA TYR A 258 4.10 28.07 2.80
C TYR A 258 4.08 29.10 1.67
N THR A 259 2.88 29.36 1.17
CA THR A 259 2.63 30.42 0.20
C THR A 259 1.45 31.27 0.68
N THR A 260 1.52 32.55 0.38
CA THR A 260 0.44 33.52 0.60
C THR A 260 -0.01 34.05 -0.75
N GLU A 261 -1.31 34.20 -0.95
CA GLU A 261 -1.86 34.68 -2.21
C GLU A 261 -2.05 36.21 -2.18
N GLN A 262 -1.59 36.90 -3.22
CA GLN A 262 -1.92 38.31 -3.42
C GLN A 262 -3.39 38.43 -3.82
N LYS A 263 -4.17 39.22 -3.08
CA LYS A 263 -5.57 39.52 -3.41
C LYS A 263 -5.67 40.78 -4.28
N THR A 264 -6.61 40.78 -5.22
CA THR A 264 -7.05 42.02 -5.88
C THR A 264 -8.17 42.62 -5.06
N ILE A 265 -7.96 43.82 -4.50
CA ILE A 265 -8.91 44.50 -3.63
C ILE A 265 -9.37 45.78 -4.34
N ALA A 266 -10.68 45.94 -4.54
CA ALA A 266 -11.22 47.08 -5.26
C ALA A 266 -10.83 48.41 -4.59
N GLY A 267 -10.31 49.35 -5.38
CA GLY A 267 -9.85 50.66 -4.88
C GLY A 267 -8.41 50.68 -4.35
N TYR A 268 -7.71 49.54 -4.32
CA TYR A 268 -6.33 49.45 -3.85
C TYR A 268 -5.40 48.87 -4.92
N THR A 269 -4.15 49.35 -4.94
CA THR A 269 -3.08 48.82 -5.78
C THR A 269 -2.03 48.14 -4.91
N PHE A 270 -1.61 46.94 -5.30
CA PHE A 270 -0.55 46.22 -4.60
C PHE A 270 0.74 47.04 -4.56
N LYS A 271 1.36 47.10 -3.38
CA LYS A 271 2.63 47.79 -3.16
C LYS A 271 3.77 46.79 -2.95
N GLU A 272 3.69 45.99 -1.89
CA GLU A 272 4.74 45.05 -1.49
C GLU A 272 4.21 43.97 -0.52
N VAL A 273 5.05 42.97 -0.22
CA VAL A 273 4.85 42.00 0.86
C VAL A 273 5.94 42.23 1.91
N GLN A 274 5.55 42.27 3.19
CA GLN A 274 6.46 42.36 4.34
C GLN A 274 6.37 41.04 5.13
N GLY A 275 7.50 40.40 5.40
CA GLY A 275 7.58 39.09 6.06
C GLY A 275 8.90 38.83 6.76
#